data_AF-A0A482T2G7-F1
#
_entry.id   AF-A0A482T2G7-F1
#
_cell.length_a   1.000
_cell.length_b   1.000
_cell.length_c   1.000
_cell.angle_alpha   90.00
_cell.angle_beta   90.00
_cell.angle_gamma   90.00
#
_symmetry.space_group_name_H-M   'P 1'
#
loop_
_entity.id
_entity.type
_entity.pdbx_description
1 polymer ?
#
loop_
_entity_poly.entity_id
_entity_poly.type
_entity_poly.pdbx_seq_one_letter_code
_entity_poly.pdbx_strand_id
1 'polypeptide(L)'
;MLKQQQRSCERASVVVSPMGDDGRMELRDVEADEVYEVVDYIDDELAMKLGSLSAGEAVNLELMAGADTSDVFGAVRIESTGPSARFQ
;
A
#
# COMPACT_ATOMS: atom_id res chain seq x y z
N MET A 1 -26.12 -15.07 -6.80
CA MET A 1 -25.25 -13.93 -7.12
C MET A 1 -24.27 -13.76 -5.96
N LEU A 2 -23.09 -14.37 -6.06
CA LEU A 2 -22.04 -14.21 -5.05
C LEU A 2 -21.59 -12.74 -5.12
N LYS A 3 -21.88 -11.95 -4.10
CA LYS A 3 -21.13 -10.71 -3.89
C LYS A 3 -19.68 -11.16 -3.72
N GLN A 4 -18.84 -10.95 -4.74
CA GLN A 4 -17.41 -10.92 -4.55
C GLN A 4 -17.20 -9.89 -3.44
N GLN A 5 -17.04 -10.37 -2.20
CA GLN A 5 -16.36 -9.59 -1.19
C GLN A 5 -15.00 -9.32 -1.83
N GLN A 6 -14.84 -8.12 -2.40
CA GLN A 6 -13.51 -7.57 -2.65
C GLN A 6 -12.83 -7.68 -1.30
N ARG A 7 -11.99 -8.71 -1.15
CA ARG A 7 -11.25 -8.97 0.07
C ARG A 7 -10.25 -7.84 0.13
N SER A 8 -10.60 -6.82 0.91
CA SER A 8 -9.63 -5.85 1.33
C SER A 8 -8.63 -6.62 2.19
N CYS A 9 -7.39 -6.69 1.73
CA CYS A 9 -6.32 -7.36 2.45
C CYS A 9 -5.50 -6.27 3.12
N GLU A 10 -5.62 -6.18 4.44
CA GLU A 10 -4.73 -5.36 5.25
C GLU A 10 -3.33 -6.00 5.22
N ARG A 11 -2.36 -5.30 4.66
CA ARG A 11 -0.99 -5.76 4.47
C ARG A 11 -0.02 -4.81 5.15
N ALA A 12 0.81 -5.36 6.03
CA ALA A 12 1.95 -4.65 6.59
C ALA A 12 3.06 -4.61 5.56
N SER A 13 3.47 -3.41 5.19
CA SER A 13 4.43 -3.20 4.11
C SER A 13 5.46 -2.14 4.45
N VAL A 14 6.59 -2.20 3.76
CA VAL A 14 7.67 -1.22 3.87
C VAL A 14 7.81 -0.50 2.55
N VAL A 15 8.01 0.81 2.60
CA VAL A 15 8.28 1.62 1.41
C VAL A 15 9.62 1.23 0.80
N VAL A 16 9.59 0.71 -0.42
CA VAL A 16 10.80 0.42 -1.20
C VAL A 16 11.17 1.66 -2.01
N SER A 17 10.21 2.16 -2.78
CA SER A 17 10.34 3.38 -3.57
C SER A 17 9.20 4.33 -3.18
N PRO A 18 9.51 5.54 -2.67
CA PRO A 18 8.48 6.52 -2.33
C PRO A 18 7.76 6.99 -3.59
N MET A 19 6.61 7.65 -3.40
CA MET A 19 5.78 8.10 -4.52
C MET A 19 6.56 9.02 -5.47
N GLY A 20 6.63 8.64 -6.74
CA GLY A 20 7.21 9.43 -7.82
C GLY A 20 6.25 10.50 -8.36
N ASP A 21 6.76 11.35 -9.27
CA ASP A 21 5.95 12.38 -9.97
C ASP A 21 4.82 11.78 -10.82
N ASP A 22 4.93 10.51 -11.18
CA ASP A 22 3.94 9.70 -11.88
C ASP A 22 2.87 9.11 -10.95
N GLY A 23 2.93 9.42 -9.64
CA GLY A 23 1.99 8.97 -8.63
C GLY A 23 2.13 7.49 -8.28
N ARG A 24 3.22 6.83 -8.69
CA ARG A 24 3.46 5.41 -8.39
C ARG A 24 4.37 5.25 -7.20
N MET A 25 4.12 4.20 -6.42
CA MET A 25 4.89 3.88 -5.23
C MET A 25 5.12 2.36 -5.17
N GLU A 26 6.31 1.94 -4.74
CA GLU A 26 6.62 0.53 -4.55
C GLU A 26 6.70 0.18 -3.07
N LEU A 27 6.05 -0.92 -2.71
CA LEU A 27 5.96 -1.42 -1.35
C LEU A 27 6.38 -2.87 -1.32
N ARG A 28 7.07 -3.26 -0.25
CA ARG A 28 7.37 -4.66 0.03
C ARG A 28 6.50 -5.16 1.16
N ASP A 29 5.70 -6.18 0.89
CA ASP A 29 4.94 -6.89 1.90
C ASP A 29 5.89 -7.55 2.90
N VAL A 30 5.63 -7.38 4.19
CA VAL A 30 6.49 -7.89 5.27
C VAL A 30 6.31 -9.39 5.48
N GLU A 31 5.13 -9.94 5.22
CA GLU A 31 4.82 -11.36 5.45
C GLU A 31 5.26 -12.25 4.29
N ALA A 32 5.03 -11.79 3.06
CA ALA A 32 5.31 -12.50 1.82
C ALA A 32 6.69 -12.17 1.22
N ASP A 33 7.33 -11.08 1.67
CA ASP A 33 8.56 -10.51 1.08
C ASP A 33 8.41 -10.18 -0.41
N GLU A 34 7.17 -9.94 -0.86
CA GLU A 34 6.83 -9.62 -2.25
C GLU A 34 6.76 -8.10 -2.44
N VAL A 35 7.34 -7.60 -3.53
CA VAL A 35 7.24 -6.18 -3.92
C VAL A 35 6.06 -6.00 -4.86
N TYR A 36 5.25 -4.97 -4.61
CA TYR A 36 4.10 -4.61 -5.42
C TYR A 36 4.01 -3.10 -5.63
N GLU A 37 3.33 -2.71 -6.70
CA GLU A 37 3.15 -1.31 -7.09
C GLU A 37 1.76 -0.81 -6.70
N VAL A 38 1.73 0.37 -6.09
CA VAL A 38 0.50 1.13 -5.81
C VAL A 38 0.45 2.30 -6.78
N VAL A 39 -0.61 2.35 -7.58
CA VAL A 39 -0.78 3.35 -8.65
C VAL A 39 -2.14 4.05 -8.64
N ASP A 40 -3.07 3.55 -7.82
CA ASP A 40 -4.43 4.06 -7.74
C ASP A 40 -4.79 4.26 -6.27
N TYR A 41 -5.29 5.45 -5.94
CA TYR A 41 -5.63 5.87 -4.60
C TYR A 41 -7.09 6.27 -4.58
N ILE A 42 -7.83 5.78 -3.59
CA ILE A 42 -9.27 6.06 -3.49
C ILE A 42 -9.56 7.56 -3.29
N ASP A 43 -8.62 8.32 -2.70
CA ASP A 43 -8.74 9.75 -2.46
C ASP A 43 -7.38 10.47 -2.42
N ASP A 44 -7.38 11.78 -2.68
CA ASP A 44 -6.19 12.63 -2.67
C ASP A 44 -5.53 12.74 -1.28
N GLU A 45 -6.28 12.60 -0.19
CA GLU A 45 -5.71 12.64 1.17
C GLU A 45 -4.83 11.42 1.42
N LEU A 46 -5.26 10.24 0.97
CA LEU A 46 -4.48 9.02 0.99
C LEU A 46 -3.23 9.13 0.10
N ALA A 47 -3.38 9.66 -1.11
CA ALA A 47 -2.25 9.91 -2.00
C ALA A 47 -1.22 10.86 -1.35
N MET A 48 -1.65 11.95 -0.73
CA MET A 48 -0.76 12.87 0.00
C MET A 48 -0.08 12.22 1.21
N LYS A 49 -0.80 11.40 1.99
CA LYS A 49 -0.21 10.68 3.13
C LYS A 49 0.86 9.70 2.66
N LEU A 50 0.58 8.92 1.62
CA LEU A 50 1.53 7.98 1.04
C LEU A 50 2.71 8.68 0.38
N GLY A 51 2.48 9.80 -0.31
CA GLY A 51 3.52 10.64 -0.89
C GLY A 51 4.43 11.32 0.13
N SER A 52 3.99 11.43 1.40
CA SER A 52 4.85 11.92 2.48
C SER A 52 5.81 10.86 3.05
N LEU A 53 5.60 9.58 2.71
CA LEU A 53 6.43 8.49 3.22
C LEU A 53 7.78 8.44 2.51
N SER A 54 8.81 8.13 3.29
CA SER A 54 10.17 7.91 2.79
C SER A 54 10.46 6.42 2.66
N ALA A 55 11.44 6.06 1.81
CA ALA A 55 11.94 4.69 1.73
C ALA A 55 12.34 4.17 3.12
N GLY A 56 11.92 2.94 3.44
CA GLY A 56 12.15 2.29 4.73
C GLY A 56 11.08 2.54 5.79
N GLU A 57 10.12 3.45 5.56
CA GLU A 57 8.98 3.63 6.46
C GLU A 57 8.04 2.41 6.38
N ALA A 58 7.52 1.98 7.53
CA ALA A 58 6.52 0.91 7.61
C ALA A 58 5.11 1.50 7.53
N VAL A 59 4.25 0.85 6.76
CA VAL A 59 2.87 1.28 6.53
C VAL A 59 1.95 0.06 6.49
N ASN A 60 0.79 0.15 7.15
CA ASN A 60 -0.29 -0.81 6.96
C ASN A 60 -1.26 -0.26 5.94
N LEU A 61 -1.44 -0.99 4.85
CA LEU A 61 -2.36 -0.61 3.78
C LEU A 61 -3.42 -1.66 3.59
N GLU A 62 -4.64 -1.17 3.48
CA GLU A 62 -5.73 -1.95 2.96
C GLU A 62 -5.70 -1.85 1.42
N LEU A 63 -5.31 -2.94 0.77
CA LEU A 63 -5.19 -3.01 -0.69
C LEU A 63 -6.44 -3.63 -1.31
N MET A 64 -6.85 -3.09 -2.46
CA MET A 64 -7.76 -3.73 -3.39
C MET A 64 -7.02 -4.17 -4.64
N ALA A 65 -7.19 -5.45 -5.00
CA ALA A 65 -6.64 -6.00 -6.24
C ALA A 65 -7.25 -5.26 -7.44
N GLY A 66 -6.38 -4.77 -8.34
CA GLY A 66 -6.80 -4.24 -9.62
C GLY A 66 -7.48 -5.32 -10.48
N ALA A 67 -8.43 -4.91 -11.32
CA ALA A 67 -9.25 -5.85 -12.09
C ALA A 67 -8.49 -6.65 -13.18
N ASP A 68 -7.26 -6.26 -13.53
CA ASP A 68 -6.59 -6.74 -14.76
C ASP A 68 -5.12 -7.19 -14.60
N THR A 69 -4.45 -6.96 -13.47
CA THR A 69 -3.03 -7.38 -13.27
C THR A 69 -2.77 -7.83 -11.84
N SER A 70 -2.07 -8.96 -11.69
CA SER A 70 -1.82 -9.61 -10.39
C SER A 70 -0.88 -8.84 -9.45
N ASP A 71 -0.18 -7.82 -9.96
CA ASP A 71 0.89 -7.10 -9.26
C ASP A 71 0.60 -5.60 -9.05
N VAL A 72 -0.60 -5.14 -9.43
CA VAL A 72 -1.02 -3.74 -9.29
C VAL A 72 -2.19 -3.64 -8.32
N PHE A 73 -1.99 -2.89 -7.24
CA PHE A 73 -2.98 -2.71 -6.19
C PHE A 73 -3.43 -1.26 -6.07
N GLY A 74 -4.73 -1.06 -5.84
CA GLY A 74 -5.27 0.21 -5.39
C GLY A 74 -5.19 0.29 -3.86
N ALA A 75 -4.67 1.40 -3.32
CA ALA A 75 -4.70 1.64 -1.88
C ALA A 75 -6.05 2.25 -1.48
N VAL A 76 -6.72 1.61 -0.51
CA VAL A 76 -8.06 2.01 -0.05
C VAL A 76 -8.01 2.68 1.31
N ARG A 77 -7.07 2.30 2.17
CA ARG A 77 -6.94 2.92 3.50
C ARG A 77 -5.53 2.77 4.05
N ILE A 78 -5.08 3.80 4.76
CA ILE A 78 -3.83 3.80 5.53
C ILE A 78 -4.17 3.84 7.03
N GLU A 79 -3.64 2.88 7.78
CA GLU A 79 -3.49 3.04 9.23
C GLU A 79 -2.01 3.28 9.51
N SER A 80 -1.68 4.54 9.79
CA SER A 80 -0.31 4.93 10.16
C SER A 80 -0.02 4.38 11.54
N THR A 81 0.64 3.22 11.60
CA THR A 81 1.36 2.83 12.80
C THR A 81 2.64 3.65 12.79
N GLY A 82 2.74 4.66 13.66
CA GLY A 82 3.91 5.53 13.77
C GLY A 82 5.25 4.78 13.93
N PRO A 83 6.38 5.51 14.01
CA PRO A 83 7.72 4.96 13.82
C PRO A 83 7.96 3.72 14.69
N SER A 84 8.14 2.57 14.01
CA SER A 84 8.71 1.31 14.46
C SER A 84 8.84 1.12 15.97
N ALA A 85 7.74 0.79 16.65
CA ALA A 85 7.81 0.24 18.01
C ALA A 85 7.90 -1.30 18.03
N ARG A 86 7.89 -1.97 16.87
CA ARG A 86 7.85 -3.46 16.79
C ARG A 86 9.14 -4.12 16.31
N PHE A 87 10.17 -3.34 15.97
CA PHE A 87 11.51 -3.86 15.67
C PHE A 87 12.48 -3.52 16.81
N GLN A 88 12.28 -4.16 17.96
CA GLN A 88 13.32 -4.39 18.98
C GLN A 88 13.37 -5.87 19.32
#